data_AF-A0A528DXR5-F1
#
_entry.id   AF-A0A528DXR5-F1
#
_cell.length_a   1.000
_cell.length_b   1.000
_cell.length_c   1.000
_cell.angle_alpha   90.00
_cell.angle_beta   90.00
_cell.angle_gamma   90.00
#
_symmetry.space_group_name_H-M   'P 1'
#
loop_
_entity.id
_entity.type
_entity.pdbx_description
1 polymer ?
#
loop_
_entity_poly.entity_id
_entity_poly.type
_entity_poly.pdbx_seq_one_letter_code
_entity_poly.pdbx_strand_id
1 'polypeptide(L)'
;RNAIGETLVRRFLEIWEGPASGPGMAILLRSATSNEFAAEKLRDVFGNQVRPVVAAVSDPADAGRRAGLVSSQLLGLAMCRYLLRLPPVVALSHDEIIQKVGPTLQRYAVGEDGS
;
A
#
# COMPACT_ATOMS: atom_id res chain seq x y z
N ARG A 1 -18.87 -6.47 -7.01
CA ARG A 1 -17.47 -6.95 -6.85
C ARG A 1 -16.53 -5.71 -6.80
N ASN A 2 -16.82 -4.68 -5.99
CA ASN A 2 -16.46 -3.29 -6.37
C ASN A 2 -15.77 -2.43 -5.27
N ALA A 3 -15.05 -2.99 -4.29
CA ALA A 3 -14.39 -2.17 -3.25
C ALA A 3 -13.01 -2.68 -2.80
N ILE A 4 -12.26 -3.36 -3.69
CA ILE A 4 -10.93 -3.88 -3.30
C ILE A 4 -9.97 -2.73 -2.98
N GLY A 5 -10.08 -1.58 -3.67
CA GLY A 5 -9.27 -0.39 -3.40
C GLY A 5 -9.45 0.13 -1.97
N GLU A 6 -10.70 0.34 -1.53
CA GLU A 6 -10.99 0.74 -0.15
C GLU A 6 -10.55 -0.31 0.87
N THR A 7 -10.76 -1.58 0.55
CA THR A 7 -10.34 -2.70 1.40
C THR A 7 -8.83 -2.71 1.61
N LEU A 8 -8.05 -2.48 0.55
CA LEU A 8 -6.60 -2.37 0.60
C LEU A 8 -6.15 -1.20 1.48
N VAL A 9 -6.78 -0.03 1.35
CA VAL A 9 -6.46 1.14 2.20
C VAL A 9 -6.79 0.87 3.66
N ARG A 10 -7.96 0.29 3.95
CA ARG A 10 -8.38 -0.03 5.32
C ARG A 10 -7.40 -1.00 5.98
N ARG A 11 -7.05 -2.09 5.28
CA ARG A 11 -6.06 -3.07 5.76
C ARG A 11 -4.69 -2.44 5.98
N PHE A 12 -4.27 -1.54 5.08
CA PHE A 12 -3.03 -0.80 5.24
C PHE A 12 -3.03 0.03 6.53
N LEU A 13 -4.09 0.80 6.80
CA LEU A 13 -4.19 1.62 8.02
C LEU A 13 -4.18 0.75 9.28
N GLU A 14 -4.91 -0.37 9.28
CA GLU A 14 -4.92 -1.36 10.37
C GLU A 14 -3.51 -1.88 10.68
N ILE A 15 -2.72 -2.22 9.65
CA ILE A 15 -1.36 -2.76 9.82
C ILE A 15 -0.41 -1.67 10.32
N TRP A 16 -0.48 -0.46 9.77
CA TRP A 16 0.45 0.62 10.09
C TRP A 16 0.19 1.27 11.44
N GLU A 17 -1.06 1.26 11.91
CA GLU A 17 -1.44 1.84 13.20
C GLU A 17 -1.69 0.76 14.27
N GLY A 18 -1.60 -0.51 13.88
CA GLY A 18 -1.69 -1.64 14.79
C GLY A 18 -0.52 -1.70 15.78
N PRO A 19 -0.77 -1.99 17.07
CA PRO A 19 0.24 -1.94 18.12
C PRO A 19 1.37 -2.96 17.94
N ALA A 20 1.12 -4.06 17.22
CA ALA A 20 2.11 -5.11 16.97
C ALA A 20 2.99 -4.85 15.74
N SER A 21 2.47 -4.19 14.71
CA SER A 21 3.11 -4.08 13.38
C SER A 21 3.58 -2.68 13.03
N GLY A 22 2.91 -1.63 13.54
CA GLY A 22 3.16 -0.24 13.16
C GLY A 22 4.61 0.23 13.39
N PRO A 23 5.17 0.08 14.60
CA PRO A 23 6.55 0.49 14.87
C PRO A 23 7.58 -0.21 13.97
N GLY A 24 7.40 -1.52 13.74
CA GLY A 24 8.28 -2.32 12.90
C GLY A 24 8.23 -1.88 11.42
N MET A 25 7.05 -1.55 10.92
CA MET A 25 6.88 -1.14 9.52
C MET A 25 7.51 0.23 9.22
N ALA A 26 7.38 1.18 10.15
CA ALA A 26 8.03 2.49 10.02
C ALA A 26 9.56 2.39 10.03
N ILE A 27 10.12 1.52 10.89
CA ILE A 27 11.55 1.24 10.93
C ILE A 27 11.99 0.58 9.62
N LEU A 28 11.29 -0.46 9.17
CA LEU A 28 11.61 -1.19 7.94
C LEU A 28 11.62 -0.24 6.73
N LEU A 29 10.59 0.60 6.57
CA LEU A 29 10.51 1.55 5.46
C LEU A 29 11.66 2.56 5.50
N ARG A 30 12.00 3.10 6.68
CA ARG A 30 13.14 4.02 6.81
C ARG A 30 14.47 3.34 6.49
N SER A 31 14.67 2.10 6.94
CA SER A 31 15.90 1.36 6.67
C SER A 31 16.02 0.98 5.20
N ALA A 32 14.91 0.65 4.54
CA ALA A 32 14.90 0.27 3.12
C ALA A 32 15.44 1.37 2.19
N THR A 33 15.41 2.65 2.58
CA THR A 33 15.95 3.74 1.75
C THR A 33 17.47 3.86 1.77
N SER A 34 18.16 3.18 2.71
CA SER A 34 19.61 3.30 2.89
C SER A 34 20.31 1.96 3.15
N ASN A 35 19.58 0.85 3.17
CA ASN A 35 20.10 -0.47 3.49
C ASN A 35 19.43 -1.53 2.60
N GLU A 36 20.24 -2.21 1.76
CA GLU A 36 19.73 -3.15 0.76
C GLU A 36 19.06 -4.38 1.38
N PHE A 37 19.55 -4.86 2.54
CA PHE A 37 18.92 -5.98 3.25
C PHE A 37 17.52 -5.61 3.77
N ALA A 38 17.34 -4.38 4.25
CA ALA A 38 16.01 -3.90 4.62
C ALA A 38 15.11 -3.69 3.38
N ALA A 39 15.68 -3.24 2.26
CA ALA A 39 14.96 -3.12 1.00
C ALA A 39 14.48 -4.48 0.49
N GLU A 40 15.30 -5.53 0.59
CA GLU A 40 14.94 -6.91 0.26
C GLU A 40 13.78 -7.40 1.13
N LYS A 41 13.86 -7.22 2.46
CA LYS A 41 12.74 -7.57 3.35
C LYS A 41 11.44 -6.84 3.00
N LEU A 42 11.52 -5.58 2.61
CA LEU A 42 10.35 -4.82 2.19
C LEU A 42 9.79 -5.37 0.86
N ARG A 43 10.64 -5.78 -0.09
CA ARG A 43 10.25 -6.49 -1.32
C ARG A 43 9.57 -7.83 -1.03
N ASP A 44 10.05 -8.58 -0.04
CA ASP A 44 9.41 -9.84 0.38
C ASP A 44 8.00 -9.61 0.93
N VAL A 45 7.80 -8.56 1.74
CA VAL A 45 6.47 -8.18 2.23
C VAL A 45 5.53 -7.89 1.05
N PHE A 46 6.00 -7.18 0.01
CA PHE A 46 5.21 -6.96 -1.20
C PHE A 46 4.87 -8.25 -1.94
N GLY A 47 5.87 -9.09 -2.18
CA GLY A 47 5.71 -10.34 -2.92
C GLY A 47 4.76 -11.32 -2.22
N ASN A 48 4.80 -11.37 -0.90
CA ASN A 48 4.05 -12.33 -0.10
C ASN A 48 2.67 -11.84 0.33
N GLN A 49 2.44 -10.53 0.45
CA GLN A 49 1.18 -9.99 0.97
C GLN A 49 0.36 -9.22 -0.07
N VAL A 50 0.99 -8.37 -0.87
CA VAL A 50 0.26 -7.48 -1.81
C VAL A 50 -0.01 -8.20 -3.14
N ARG A 51 0.99 -8.89 -3.70
CA ARG A 51 0.86 -9.57 -4.99
C ARG A 51 -0.26 -10.62 -5.01
N PRO A 52 -0.44 -11.49 -4.00
CA PRO A 52 -1.53 -12.48 -4.03
C PRO A 52 -2.92 -11.83 -4.01
N VAL A 53 -3.10 -10.73 -3.27
CA VAL A 53 -4.38 -10.01 -3.20
C VAL A 53 -4.73 -9.39 -4.57
N VAL A 54 -3.74 -8.80 -5.25
CA VAL A 54 -3.95 -8.22 -6.58
C VAL A 54 -4.14 -9.30 -7.64
N ALA A 55 -3.42 -10.42 -7.55
CA ALA A 55 -3.57 -11.55 -8.48
C ALA A 55 -4.98 -12.17 -8.41
N ALA A 56 -5.66 -12.12 -7.26
CA ALA A 56 -7.02 -12.62 -7.12
C ALA A 56 -8.09 -11.77 -7.87
N VAL A 57 -7.73 -10.56 -8.32
CA VAL A 57 -8.65 -9.60 -8.94
C VAL A 57 -8.17 -9.07 -10.30
N SER A 58 -7.06 -9.60 -10.82
CA SER A 58 -6.46 -9.17 -12.10
C SER A 58 -5.97 -10.36 -12.92
N ASP A 59 -5.66 -10.12 -14.20
CA ASP A 59 -4.98 -11.10 -15.03
C ASP A 59 -3.63 -11.50 -14.39
N PRO A 60 -3.33 -12.80 -14.23
CA PRO A 60 -2.06 -13.27 -13.69
C PRO A 60 -0.81 -12.69 -14.38
N ALA A 61 -0.88 -12.42 -15.69
CA ALA A 61 0.20 -11.83 -16.46
C ALA A 61 0.54 -10.39 -16.02
N ASP A 62 -0.48 -9.63 -15.59
CA ASP A 62 -0.34 -8.24 -15.15
C ASP A 62 -0.17 -8.07 -13.63
N ALA A 63 -0.50 -9.10 -12.86
CA ALA A 63 -0.62 -9.02 -11.40
C ALA A 63 0.64 -8.45 -10.72
N GLY A 64 1.83 -8.77 -11.21
CA GLY A 64 3.09 -8.24 -10.68
C GLY A 64 3.22 -6.72 -10.86
N ARG A 65 2.94 -6.22 -12.07
CA ARG A 65 3.00 -4.78 -12.38
C ARG A 65 1.95 -4.01 -11.59
N ARG A 66 0.74 -4.53 -11.52
CA ARG A 66 -0.39 -3.93 -10.78
C ARG A 66 -0.12 -3.89 -9.28
N ALA A 67 0.41 -4.98 -8.71
CA ALA A 67 0.84 -5.01 -7.31
C ALA A 67 1.94 -3.98 -7.02
N GLY A 68 2.86 -3.76 -7.96
CA GLY A 68 3.87 -2.70 -7.86
C GLY A 68 3.25 -1.29 -7.77
N LEU A 69 2.25 -0.98 -8.59
CA LEU A 69 1.56 0.31 -8.56
C LEU A 69 0.72 0.51 -7.29
N VAL A 70 0.04 -0.54 -6.82
CA VAL A 70 -0.66 -0.50 -5.52
C VAL A 70 0.34 -0.24 -4.38
N SER A 71 1.47 -0.96 -4.41
CA SER A 71 2.50 -0.86 -3.38
C SER A 71 3.15 0.52 -3.33
N SER A 72 3.46 1.12 -4.48
CA SER A 72 4.07 2.45 -4.55
C SER A 72 3.16 3.53 -3.94
N GLN A 73 1.86 3.45 -4.20
CA GLN A 73 0.88 4.37 -3.63
C GLN A 73 0.76 4.22 -2.11
N LEU A 74 0.69 2.98 -1.60
CA LEU A 74 0.61 2.72 -0.16
C LEU A 74 1.89 3.14 0.57
N LEU A 75 3.06 2.84 0.00
CA LEU A 75 4.34 3.28 0.56
C LEU A 75 4.51 4.79 0.57
N GLY A 76 4.12 5.47 -0.51
CA GLY A 76 4.15 6.93 -0.56
C GLY A 76 3.26 7.56 0.50
N LEU A 77 2.05 7.02 0.69
CA LEU A 77 1.16 7.43 1.77
C LEU A 77 1.79 7.21 3.15
N ALA A 78 2.40 6.05 3.40
CA ALA A 78 3.08 5.75 4.65
C ALA A 78 4.24 6.70 4.93
N MET A 79 5.07 6.95 3.91
CA MET A 79 6.21 7.86 3.98
C MET A 79 5.75 9.27 4.35
N CYS A 80 4.74 9.79 3.66
CA CYS A 80 4.21 11.13 3.89
C CYS A 80 3.51 11.27 5.26
N ARG A 81 2.70 10.28 5.66
CA ARG A 81 1.87 10.35 6.88
C ARG A 81 2.66 10.02 8.15
N TYR A 82 3.46 8.95 8.15
CA TYR A 82 4.07 8.42 9.38
C TYR A 82 5.54 8.80 9.54
N LEU A 83 6.31 8.90 8.46
CA LEU A 83 7.75 9.17 8.52
C LEU A 83 8.06 10.67 8.41
N LEU A 84 7.65 11.30 7.30
CA LEU A 84 7.82 12.74 7.07
C LEU A 84 6.83 13.58 7.86
N ARG A 85 5.67 12.99 8.21
CA ARG A 85 4.59 13.65 8.96
C ARG A 85 4.15 14.97 8.31
N LEU A 86 3.90 14.94 7.00
CA LEU A 86 3.44 16.11 6.25
C LEU A 86 2.10 16.59 6.84
N PRO A 87 2.00 17.82 7.38
CA PRO A 87 0.80 18.30 8.08
C PRO A 87 -0.52 18.08 7.34
N PRO A 88 -0.66 18.37 6.02
CA PRO A 88 -1.92 18.15 5.31
C PRO A 88 -2.29 16.66 5.18
N VAL A 89 -1.30 15.75 5.17
CA VAL A 89 -1.55 14.30 5.05
C VAL A 89 -1.87 13.69 6.41
N VAL A 90 -1.23 14.18 7.48
CA VAL A 90 -1.52 13.77 8.87
C VAL A 90 -2.92 14.20 9.29
N ALA A 91 -3.38 15.38 8.84
CA ALA A 91 -4.69 15.92 9.16
C ALA A 91 -5.87 15.10 8.60
N LEU A 92 -5.64 14.30 7.55
CA LEU A 92 -6.69 13.45 6.97
C LEU A 92 -7.13 12.37 7.97
N SER A 93 -8.43 12.24 8.14
CA SER A 93 -9.05 11.08 8.79
C SER A 93 -8.86 9.81 7.97
N HIS A 94 -9.04 8.64 8.59
CA HIS A 94 -9.00 7.36 7.89
C HIS A 94 -10.03 7.30 6.77
N ASP A 95 -11.25 7.77 7.01
CA ASP A 95 -12.32 7.77 6.02
C ASP A 95 -11.98 8.65 4.82
N GLU A 96 -11.38 9.83 5.04
CA GLU A 96 -10.92 10.68 3.95
C GLU A 96 -9.81 10.02 3.14
N ILE A 97 -8.87 9.33 3.79
CA ILE A 97 -7.82 8.57 3.09
C ILE A 97 -8.45 7.46 2.25
N ILE A 98 -9.37 6.68 2.82
CA ILE A 98 -10.07 5.60 2.11
C ILE A 98 -10.82 6.16 0.89
N GLN A 99 -11.57 7.24 1.06
CA GLN A 99 -12.34 7.87 -0.02
C GLN A 99 -11.45 8.47 -1.12
N LYS A 100 -10.30 9.09 -0.75
CA LYS A 100 -9.41 9.77 -1.70
C LYS A 100 -8.43 8.82 -2.40
N VAL A 101 -7.93 7.79 -1.69
CA VAL A 101 -6.90 6.87 -2.19
C VAL A 101 -7.50 5.56 -2.73
N GLY A 102 -8.65 5.13 -2.19
CA GLY A 102 -9.35 3.91 -2.59
C GLY A 102 -9.60 3.81 -4.10
N PRO A 103 -10.15 4.84 -4.77
CA PRO A 103 -10.37 4.82 -6.23
C PRO A 103 -9.07 4.63 -7.04
N THR A 104 -7.97 5.22 -6.61
CA THR A 104 -6.65 5.05 -7.25
C THR A 104 -6.16 3.61 -7.12
N LEU A 105 -6.25 3.02 -5.91
CA LEU A 105 -5.87 1.62 -5.72
C LEU A 105 -6.80 0.65 -6.44
N GLN A 106 -8.10 0.96 -6.53
CA GLN A 106 -9.05 0.19 -7.32
C GLN A 106 -8.58 0.17 -8.78
N ARG A 107 -8.28 1.33 -9.38
CA ARG A 107 -7.78 1.42 -10.75
C ARG A 107 -6.48 0.64 -10.95
N TYR A 108 -5.53 0.72 -10.02
CA TYR A 108 -4.29 -0.07 -10.13
C TYR A 108 -4.51 -1.58 -9.98
N ALA A 109 -5.40 -2.01 -9.08
CA ALA A 109 -5.64 -3.42 -8.82
C ALA A 109 -6.43 -4.08 -9.96
N VAL A 110 -7.56 -3.50 -10.38
CA VAL A 110 -8.44 -4.12 -11.39
C VAL A 110 -8.19 -3.61 -12.81
N GLY A 111 -7.42 -2.53 -12.98
CA GLY A 111 -7.18 -1.90 -14.28
C GLY A 111 -8.34 -1.00 -14.67
N GLU A 112 -8.19 -0.26 -15.76
CA GLU A 112 -9.37 0.29 -16.44
C GLU A 112 -10.00 -0.86 -17.23
N ASP A 113 -11.32 -1.05 -17.14
CA ASP A 113 -12.05 -1.92 -18.06
C ASP A 113 -11.79 -1.39 -19.49
N GLY A 114 -10.77 -1.91 -20.17
CA GLY A 114 -10.32 -1.32 -21.43
C GLY A 114 -8.91 -1.72 -21.85
N SER A 115 -8.71 -2.99 -22.17
CA SER A 115 -8.14 -3.38 -23.47
C SER A 115 -8.45 -4.85 -23.77
#